data_AF-A0A7V9FRC4-F1
#
_entry.id   AF-A0A7V9FRC4-F1
#
_cell.length_a   1.000
_cell.length_b   1.000
_cell.length_c   1.000
_cell.angle_alpha   90.00
_cell.angle_beta   90.00
_cell.angle_gamma   90.00
#
_symmetry.space_group_name_H-M   'P 1'
#
loop_
_entity.id
_entity.type
_entity.pdbx_description
1 polymer ?
#
loop_
_entity_poly.entity_id
_entity_poly.type
_entity_poly.pdbx_seq_one_letter_code
_entity_poly.pdbx_strand_id
1 'polypeptide(L)'
;LSESEVLRTLDPGNWMGDKGYIGNDMITPIKKPVHRELLDWEKEFNTQINKIRYVIEQTIANFKTWRIMHTDYRRPLATFATTISAVIGLHFYGAG
;
A
#
# COMPACT_ATOMS: atom_id res chain seq x y z
N LEU A 1 -1.70 9.28 -14.29
CA LEU A 1 -2.30 9.44 -12.94
C LEU A 1 -1.45 10.47 -12.22
N SER A 2 -2.00 11.63 -11.86
CA SER A 2 -1.23 12.64 -11.14
C SER A 2 -0.90 12.09 -9.75
N GLU A 3 0.37 11.81 -9.50
CA GLU A 3 0.85 11.46 -8.15
C GLU A 3 0.53 12.60 -7.18
N SER A 4 0.06 12.24 -5.99
CA SER A 4 -0.20 13.20 -4.91
C SER A 4 1.11 13.93 -4.55
N GLU A 5 1.05 15.24 -4.29
CA GLU A 5 2.23 16.06 -3.96
C GLU A 5 3.00 15.55 -2.72
N VAL A 6 2.29 14.88 -1.80
CA VAL A 6 2.83 14.18 -0.62
C VAL A 6 3.80 13.04 -0.99
N LEU A 7 3.63 12.44 -2.16
CA LEU A 7 4.43 11.30 -2.63
C LEU A 7 5.77 11.73 -3.23
N ARG A 8 5.95 13.00 -3.61
CA ARG A 8 7.19 13.49 -4.25
C ARG A 8 8.36 13.68 -3.29
N THR A 9 8.10 13.80 -1.99
CA THR A 9 9.12 14.05 -0.96
C THR A 9 9.66 12.76 -0.32
N LEU A 10 9.14 11.60 -0.74
CA LEU A 10 9.42 10.30 -0.17
C LEU A 10 10.17 9.43 -1.19
N ASP A 11 11.13 8.63 -0.73
CA ASP A 11 11.93 7.73 -1.56
C ASP A 11 11.11 6.48 -1.96
N PRO A 12 10.85 6.24 -3.27
CA PRO A 12 10.15 5.05 -3.76
C PRO A 12 10.83 3.74 -3.36
N GLY A 13 12.14 3.74 -3.12
CA GLY A 13 12.91 2.58 -2.65
C GLY A 13 12.43 2.05 -1.30
N ASN A 14 11.73 2.87 -0.52
CA ASN A 14 11.13 2.48 0.74
C ASN A 14 9.67 2.01 0.61
N TRP A 15 9.14 1.94 -0.61
CA TRP A 15 7.74 1.61 -0.84
C TRP A 15 7.59 0.19 -1.36
N MET A 16 6.51 -0.46 -0.91
CA MET A 16 6.15 -1.78 -1.38
C MET A 16 5.06 -1.68 -2.45
N GLY A 17 5.36 -2.20 -3.64
CA GLY A 17 4.46 -2.23 -4.78
C GLY A 17 4.01 -3.64 -5.13
N ASP A 18 2.95 -3.72 -5.94
CA ASP A 18 2.63 -4.96 -6.64
C ASP A 18 3.51 -5.14 -7.90
N LYS A 19 3.36 -6.28 -8.59
CA LYS A 19 4.13 -6.62 -9.80
C LYS A 19 3.88 -5.70 -11.01
N GLY A 20 2.85 -4.86 -10.96
CA GLY A 20 2.53 -3.83 -11.94
C GLY A 20 3.38 -2.57 -11.78
N TYR A 21 4.01 -2.35 -10.62
CA TYR A 21 4.89 -1.21 -10.32
C TYR A 21 6.38 -1.53 -10.51
N ILE A 22 6.70 -2.63 -11.20
CA ILE A 22 8.09 -2.95 -11.55
C ILE A 22 8.61 -1.87 -12.51
N GLY A 23 9.74 -1.26 -12.16
CA GLY A 23 10.34 -0.15 -12.90
C GLY A 23 10.09 1.23 -12.28
N ASN A 24 9.36 1.30 -11.16
CA ASN A 24 9.08 2.53 -10.41
C ASN A 24 9.98 2.70 -9.18
N ASP A 25 11.15 2.03 -9.14
CA ASP A 25 12.08 2.02 -8.00
C ASP A 25 11.48 1.53 -6.67
N MET A 26 10.33 0.85 -6.70
CA MET A 26 9.67 0.25 -5.54
C MET A 26 10.14 -1.17 -5.25
N ILE A 27 10.06 -1.58 -3.98
CA ILE A 27 10.22 -2.98 -3.56
C ILE A 27 9.02 -3.77 -4.06
N THR A 28 9.24 -4.70 -4.99
CA THR A 28 8.18 -5.50 -5.62
C THR A 28 8.55 -6.99 -5.62
N PRO A 29 7.57 -7.91 -5.61
CA PRO A 29 7.87 -9.32 -5.75
C PRO A 29 8.59 -9.62 -7.08
N ILE A 30 9.64 -10.42 -7.01
CA ILE A 30 10.44 -10.86 -8.15
C ILE A 30 9.57 -11.70 -9.09
N LYS A 31 9.48 -11.29 -10.36
CA LYS A 31 8.83 -12.08 -11.42
C LYS A 31 9.70 -13.27 -11.79
N LYS A 32 9.05 -14.40 -12.08
CA LYS A 32 9.73 -15.54 -12.67
C LYS A 32 10.34 -15.12 -14.02
N PRO A 33 11.66 -15.25 -14.20
CA PRO A 33 12.31 -14.98 -15.49
C PRO A 33 11.99 -16.06 -16.51
N VAL A 34 12.12 -15.74 -17.80
CA VAL A 34 11.64 -16.59 -18.92
C VAL A 34 12.33 -17.96 -18.99
N HIS A 35 13.62 -18.03 -18.65
CA HIS A 35 14.44 -19.22 -18.88
C HIS A 35 14.96 -19.90 -17.61
N ARG A 36 14.43 -19.55 -16.44
CA ARG A 36 14.76 -20.28 -15.20
C ARG A 36 13.60 -20.24 -14.21
N GLU A 37 13.60 -21.21 -13.31
CA GLU A 37 12.76 -21.15 -12.12
C GLU A 37 13.26 -20.07 -11.16
N LEU A 38 12.37 -19.67 -10.24
CA LEU A 38 12.77 -18.85 -9.10
C LEU A 38 13.76 -19.62 -8.23
N LEU A 39 14.84 -18.96 -7.85
CA LEU A 39 15.78 -19.44 -6.86
C LEU A 39 15.09 -19.48 -5.49
N ASP A 40 15.56 -20.32 -4.59
CA ASP A 40 14.89 -20.47 -3.28
C ASP A 40 14.92 -19.19 -2.46
N TRP A 41 15.99 -18.39 -2.57
CA TRP A 41 16.03 -17.06 -1.93
C TRP A 41 15.01 -16.08 -2.53
N GLU A 42 14.72 -16.17 -3.83
CA GLU A 42 13.70 -15.31 -4.48
C GLU A 42 12.29 -15.72 -4.07
N LYS A 43 12.05 -17.02 -3.86
CA LYS A 43 10.80 -17.53 -3.30
C LYS A 43 10.62 -17.07 -1.86
N GLU A 44 11.68 -17.13 -1.06
CA GLU A 44 11.66 -16.66 0.34
C GLU A 44 11.39 -15.14 0.40
N PHE A 45 12.11 -14.35 -0.40
CA PHE A 45 11.85 -12.92 -0.55
C PHE A 45 10.40 -12.63 -0.95
N ASN A 46 9.90 -13.29 -1.99
CA ASN A 46 8.51 -13.15 -2.44
C ASN A 46 7.52 -13.54 -1.34
N THR A 47 7.82 -14.55 -0.55
CA THR A 47 6.96 -14.99 0.56
C THR A 47 6.86 -13.91 1.64
N GLN A 48 7.97 -13.28 2.00
CA GLN A 48 7.98 -12.18 2.99
C GLN A 48 7.21 -10.96 2.48
N ILE A 49 7.45 -10.54 1.24
CA ILE A 49 6.71 -9.43 0.62
C ILE A 49 5.21 -9.75 0.54
N ASN A 50 4.84 -10.96 0.09
CA ASN A 50 3.44 -11.33 -0.06
C ASN A 50 2.70 -11.44 1.28
N LYS A 51 3.36 -11.83 2.37
CA LYS A 51 2.76 -11.80 3.72
C LYS A 51 2.31 -10.39 4.11
N ILE A 52 3.14 -9.38 3.84
CA ILE A 52 2.81 -7.98 4.11
C ILE A 52 1.68 -7.51 3.18
N ARG A 53 1.81 -7.78 1.88
CA ARG A 53 0.77 -7.43 0.88
C ARG A 53 -0.58 -8.04 1.22
N TYR A 54 -0.62 -9.28 1.71
CA TYR A 54 -1.86 -9.94 2.12
C TYR A 54 -2.60 -9.14 3.20
N VAL A 55 -1.90 -8.67 4.24
CA VAL A 55 -2.51 -7.85 5.30
C VAL A 55 -3.03 -6.52 4.74
N ILE A 56 -2.28 -5.89 3.84
CA ILE A 56 -2.69 -4.64 3.18
C ILE A 56 -3.95 -4.86 2.33
N GLU A 57 -3.97 -5.91 1.51
CA GLU A 57 -5.11 -6.26 0.65
C GLU A 57 -6.37 -6.56 1.47
N GLN A 58 -6.24 -7.32 2.56
CA GLN A 58 -7.33 -7.56 3.51
C GLN A 58 -7.83 -6.27 4.14
N THR A 59 -6.92 -5.38 4.55
CA THR A 59 -7.26 -4.07 5.12
C THR A 59 -8.02 -3.22 4.11
N ILE A 60 -7.56 -3.15 2.85
CA ILE A 60 -8.23 -2.43 1.77
C ILE A 60 -9.61 -3.03 1.47
N ALA A 61 -9.72 -4.37 1.43
CA ALA A 61 -11.00 -5.04 1.19
C ALA A 61 -12.01 -4.74 2.31
N ASN A 62 -11.58 -4.81 3.57
CA ASN A 62 -12.40 -4.42 4.72
C ASN A 62 -12.79 -2.94 4.65
N PHE A 63 -11.85 -2.06 4.35
CA PHE A 63 -12.08 -0.62 4.23
C PHE A 63 -13.08 -0.28 3.14
N LYS A 64 -12.99 -0.91 1.96
CA LYS A 64 -13.96 -0.76 0.87
C LYS A 64 -15.38 -1.21 1.28
N THR A 65 -15.47 -2.16 2.20
CA THR A 65 -16.74 -2.73 2.69
C THR A 65 -17.37 -1.90 3.81
N TRP A 66 -16.58 -1.10 4.54
CA TRP A 66 -17.09 -0.33 5.67
C TRP A 66 -18.14 0.69 5.22
N ARG A 67 -19.37 0.51 5.73
CA ARG A 67 -20.52 1.39 5.44
C ARG A 67 -20.26 2.86 5.72
N ILE A 68 -19.41 3.19 6.70
CA ILE A 68 -19.08 4.59 7.01
C ILE A 68 -18.33 5.27 5.85
N MET A 69 -17.48 4.53 5.14
CA MET A 69 -16.79 5.00 3.94
C MET A 69 -17.69 4.94 2.71
N HIS A 70 -18.48 3.87 2.57
CA HIS A 70 -19.28 3.59 1.38
C HIS A 70 -20.63 4.34 1.32
N THR A 71 -21.27 4.61 2.46
CA THR A 71 -22.68 5.02 2.51
C THR A 71 -22.86 6.47 2.95
N ASP A 72 -21.92 7.05 3.70
CA ASP A 72 -22.17 8.33 4.38
C ASP A 72 -20.90 9.18 4.64
N TYR A 73 -19.97 9.23 3.68
CA TYR A 73 -18.97 10.31 3.70
C TYR A 73 -19.63 11.64 3.30
N ARG A 74 -20.19 12.36 4.28
CA ARG A 74 -20.89 13.65 4.07
C ARG A 74 -20.00 14.89 4.21
N ARG A 75 -18.70 14.71 4.49
CA ARG A 75 -17.77 15.83 4.64
C ARG A 75 -17.36 16.35 3.25
N PRO A 76 -17.10 17.66 3.10
CA PRO A 76 -16.60 18.19 1.84
C PRO A 76 -15.33 17.45 1.40
N LEU A 77 -15.24 17.06 0.13
CA LEU A 77 -14.06 16.36 -0.44
C LEU A 77 -12.75 17.13 -0.15
N ALA A 78 -12.81 18.46 -0.12
CA ALA A 78 -11.68 19.32 0.25
C ALA A 78 -11.08 19.01 1.64
N THR A 79 -11.85 18.40 2.54
CA THR A 79 -11.43 18.05 3.91
C THR A 79 -11.03 16.58 4.07
N PHE A 80 -11.10 15.79 2.99
CA PHE A 80 -10.82 14.35 3.01
C PHE A 80 -9.39 14.04 3.44
N ALA A 81 -8.40 14.71 2.83
CA ALA A 81 -7.00 14.54 3.16
C ALA A 81 -6.73 14.81 4.65
N THR A 82 -7.21 15.95 5.17
CA THR A 82 -7.06 16.32 6.58
C THR A 82 -7.73 15.32 7.52
N THR A 83 -8.91 14.80 7.15
CA THR A 83 -9.63 13.80 7.96
C THR A 83 -8.86 12.49 8.03
N ILE A 84 -8.36 11.99 6.90
CA ILE A 84 -7.54 10.77 6.85
C ILE A 84 -6.27 10.97 7.68
N SER A 85 -5.55 12.08 7.51
CA SER A 85 -4.34 12.39 8.27
C SER A 85 -4.60 12.46 9.78
N ALA A 86 -5.72 13.05 10.21
CA ALA A 86 -6.10 13.12 11.62
C ALA A 86 -6.43 11.74 12.21
N VAL A 87 -7.17 10.89 11.47
CA VAL A 87 -7.47 9.51 11.89
C VAL A 87 -6.21 8.67 12.01
N ILE A 88 -5.30 8.78 11.04
CA ILE A 88 -3.98 8.12 11.08
C ILE A 88 -3.22 8.59 12.33
N GLY A 89 -3.14 9.90 12.56
CA GLY A 89 -2.47 10.47 13.74
C GLY A 89 -3.05 9.96 15.06
N LEU A 90 -4.38 9.90 15.20
CA LEU A 90 -5.06 9.35 16.38
C LEU A 90 -4.78 7.86 16.58
N HIS A 91 -4.78 7.07 15.50
CA HIS A 91 -4.54 5.63 15.56
C HIS A 91 -3.12 5.31 16.07
N PHE A 92 -2.11 6.06 15.60
CA PHE A 92 -0.72 5.88 16.05
C PHE A 92 -0.41 6.56 17.39
N TYR A 93 -1.14 7.62 17.75
CA TYR A 93 -1.04 8.23 19.08
C TYR A 93 -1.49 7.29 20.20
N GLY A 94 -2.53 6.49 19.97
CA GLY A 94 -3.01 5.50 20.95
C GLY A 94 -2.22 4.19 21.00
N ALA A 95 -1.28 3.99 20.08
CA ALA A 95 -0.42 2.80 20.00
C ALA A 95 0.98 3.02 20.60
N GLY A 96 1.28 4.24 21.06
CA GLY A 96 2.51 4.62 21.76
C GLY A 96 2.37 4.57 23.28
#